data_AF-A0AAW2PM93-F1
#
_entry.id   AF-A0AAW2PM93-F1
#
_cell.length_a   1.000
_cell.length_b   1.000
_cell.length_c   1.000
_cell.angle_alpha   90.00
_cell.angle_beta   90.00
_cell.angle_gamma   90.00
#
_symmetry.space_group_name_H-M   'P 1'
#
loop_
_entity.id
_entity.type
_entity.pdbx_description
1 polymer ?
#
loop_
_entity_poly.entity_id
_entity_poly.type
_entity_poly.pdbx_seq_one_letter_code
_entity_poly.pdbx_strand_id
1 'polypeptide(L)' 'MSFTKLPPSFWGYALETTTKLLNIAPSKTVPQTPYEIWHDNPASYKYLRVWGSPVYVKRLVGDKLDSKSSCAGSSDI' A
#
# COMPACT_ATOMS: atom_id res chain seq x y z
N MET A 1 -8.19 22.14 -11.15
CA MET A 1 -7.23 21.16 -10.59
C MET A 1 -6.13 21.92 -9.88
N SER A 2 -6.00 21.79 -8.57
CA SER A 2 -4.94 22.44 -7.80
C SER A 2 -3.68 21.59 -7.84
N PHE A 3 -2.66 22.02 -8.58
CA PHE A 3 -1.32 21.44 -8.48
C PHE A 3 -0.69 21.94 -7.19
N THR A 4 -0.62 21.08 -6.18
CA THR A 4 0.21 21.35 -5.00
C THR A 4 1.67 21.32 -5.46
N LYS A 5 2.28 22.50 -5.62
CA LYS A 5 3.71 22.59 -5.96
C LYS A 5 4.50 22.31 -4.68
N LEU A 6 5.31 21.25 -4.70
CA LEU A 6 6.26 20.97 -3.62
C LEU A 6 7.29 22.12 -3.54
N PRO A 7 7.52 22.74 -2.37
CA PRO A 7 8.51 23.81 -2.27
C PRO A 7 9.92 23.33 -2.69
N PRO A 8 10.75 24.17 -3.35
CA PRO A 8 12.07 23.79 -3.87
C PRO A 8 12.97 23.05 -2.86
N SER A 9 12.92 23.45 -1.59
CA SER A 9 13.71 22.86 -0.50
C SER A 9 13.42 21.37 -0.25
N PHE A 10 12.25 20.86 -0.63
CA PHE A 10 11.85 19.48 -0.38
C PHE A 10 12.11 18.52 -1.53
N TRP A 11 12.54 19.00 -2.70
CA TRP A 11 12.73 18.13 -3.88
C TRP A 11 13.83 17.09 -3.68
N GLY A 12 14.92 17.45 -2.99
CA GLY A 12 15.97 16.49 -2.64
C GLY A 12 15.44 15.33 -1.79
N TYR A 13 14.68 15.67 -0.74
CA TYR A 13 14.06 14.69 0.15
C TYR A 13 12.99 13.83 -0.56
N ALA A 14 12.22 14.44 -1.47
CA ALA A 14 11.23 13.72 -2.26
C ALA A 14 11.90 12.68 -3.19
N LEU A 15 13.00 13.06 -3.84
CA LEU A 15 13.78 12.15 -4.70
C LEU A 15 14.41 11.03 -3.88
N GLU A 16 15.04 11.34 -2.75
CA GLU A 16 15.61 10.36 -1.83
C GLU A 16 14.55 9.35 -1.36
N THR A 17 13.40 9.84 -0.92
CA THR A 17 12.28 9.00 -0.47
C THR A 17 11.76 8.12 -1.59
N THR A 18 11.61 8.66 -2.81
CA THR A 18 11.15 7.91 -3.98
C THR A 18 12.11 6.78 -4.33
N THR A 19 13.41 7.08 -4.43
CA THR A 19 14.43 6.07 -4.70
C THR A 19 14.48 5.01 -3.60
N LYS A 20 14.37 5.42 -2.33
CA LYS A 20 14.33 4.47 -1.21
C LYS A 20 13.14 3.52 -1.30
N LEU A 21 11.94 4.04 -1.62
CA LEU A 21 10.74 3.23 -1.80
C LEU A 21 10.87 2.26 -2.97
N LEU A 22 11.41 2.69 -4.10
CA LEU A 22 11.66 1.82 -5.26
C LEU A 22 12.62 0.68 -4.92
N ASN A 23 13.67 0.96 -4.15
CA ASN A 23 14.67 -0.04 -3.80
C ASN A 23 14.18 -1.10 -2.80
N ILE A 24 13.16 -0.79 -2.00
CA ILE A 24 12.54 -1.75 -1.06
C ILE A 24 11.22 -2.32 -1.59
N ALA A 25 10.74 -1.89 -2.75
CA ALA A 25 9.49 -2.38 -3.30
C ALA A 25 9.69 -3.82 -3.80
N PRO A 26 8.84 -4.78 -3.38
CA PRO A 26 8.91 -6.14 -3.92
C PRO A 26 8.52 -6.15 -5.40
N SER A 27 9.28 -6.89 -6.21
CA SER A 27 8.98 -7.11 -7.63
C SER A 27 8.38 -8.50 -7.83
N LYS A 28 7.54 -8.66 -8.87
CA LYS A 28 7.03 -9.98 -9.28
C LYS A 28 8.08 -10.83 -9.98
N THR A 29 9.08 -10.19 -10.62
CA THR A 29 10.08 -10.86 -11.45
C THR A 29 11.29 -11.34 -10.66
N VAL A 30 11.61 -10.69 -9.55
CA VAL A 30 12.78 -10.98 -8.72
C VAL A 30 12.31 -11.24 -7.29
N PRO A 31 12.74 -12.35 -6.65
CA PRO A 31 12.27 -12.71 -5.31
C PRO A 31 12.79 -11.79 -4.19
N GLN A 32 13.84 -11.01 -4.45
CA GLN A 32 14.47 -10.09 -3.51
C GLN A 32 14.35 -8.65 -4.00
N THR A 33 14.32 -7.71 -3.07
CA THR A 33 14.33 -6.27 -3.39
C THR A 33 15.76 -5.81 -3.76
N PRO A 34 15.92 -4.77 -4.60
CA PRO A 34 17.25 -4.21 -4.89
C PRO A 34 18.06 -3.85 -3.63
N TYR A 35 17.38 -3.36 -2.59
CA TYR A 35 18.00 -3.06 -1.31
C TYR A 35 18.60 -4.30 -0.64
N GLU A 36 17.88 -5.41 -0.64
CA GLU A 36 18.36 -6.68 -0.09
C GLU A 36 19.54 -7.22 -0.88
N ILE A 37 19.52 -7.09 -2.20
CA ILE A 37 20.62 -7.53 -3.09
C ILE A 37 21.89 -6.72 -2.85
N TRP A 38 21.77 -5.41 -2.56
CA TRP A 38 22.95 -4.54 -2.35
C TRP A 38 23.52 -4.59 -0.94
N HIS A 39 22.69 -4.84 0.06
CA HIS A 39 23.10 -4.75 1.47
C HIS A 39 23.12 -6.11 2.17
N ASP A 40 22.75 -7.20 1.48
CA ASP A 40 22.61 -8.55 2.02
C ASP A 40 21.81 -8.59 3.34
N ASN A 41 20.86 -7.66 3.48
CA ASN A 41 20.10 -7.41 4.71
C ASN A 41 18.64 -7.13 4.38
N PRO A 42 17.66 -7.75 5.08
CA PRO A 42 16.23 -7.45 4.90
C PRO A 42 15.93 -5.95 5.02
N ALA A 43 15.09 -5.46 4.10
CA ALA A 43 14.58 -4.10 4.19
C ALA A 43 13.68 -3.94 5.44
N SER A 44 13.90 -2.88 6.22
CA SER A 44 13.01 -2.53 7.33
C SER A 44 11.82 -1.71 6.82
N TYR A 45 10.60 -2.13 7.14
CA TYR A 45 9.37 -1.40 6.79
C TYR A 45 8.74 -0.70 8.00
N LYS A 46 9.38 -0.77 9.19
CA LYS A 46 8.83 -0.27 10.46
C LYS A 46 8.50 1.23 10.45
N TYR A 47 9.18 2.00 9.61
CA TYR A 47 8.99 3.44 9.48
C TYR A 47 7.87 3.82 8.49
N LEU A 48 7.41 2.88 7.66
CA LEU A 48 6.33 3.15 6.71
C LEU A 48 4.98 3.17 7.44
N ARG A 49 4.17 4.16 7.11
CA ARG A 49 2.78 4.25 7.57
C ARG A 49 1.86 3.80 6.43
N VAL A 50 0.95 2.88 6.73
CA VAL A 50 -0.10 2.48 5.81
C VAL A 50 -1.15 3.58 5.78
N TRP A 51 -1.39 4.14 4.60
CA TRP A 51 -2.45 5.11 4.38
C TRP A 51 -3.64 4.41 3.72
N GLY A 52 -4.84 4.59 4.25
CA GLY A 52 -6.05 4.01 3.68
C GLY A 52 -7.29 4.35 4.50
N SER A 53 -8.45 4.35 3.84
CA SER A 53 -9.75 4.29 4.50
C SER A 53 -10.18 2.82 4.58
N PRO A 54 -10.87 2.37 5.65
CA PRO A 54 -11.52 1.07 5.62
C PRO A 54 -12.46 1.01 4.42
N VAL A 55 -12.26 0.01 3.54
CA VAL A 55 -13.14 -0.26 2.41
C VAL A 55 -13.70 -1.66 2.59
N TYR A 56 -15.02 -1.76 2.71
CA TYR A 56 -15.72 -3.04 2.76
C TYR A 56 -15.89 -3.57 1.34
N VAL A 57 -15.18 -4.66 1.02
CA VAL A 57 -15.40 -5.40 -0.24
C VAL A 57 -16.66 -6.24 -0.12
N LYS A 58 -17.64 -6.01 -0.99
CA LYS A 58 -18.79 -6.90 -1.13
C LYS A 58 -18.32 -8.21 -1.77
N ARG A 59 -18.24 -9.27 -0.97
CA ARG A 59 -17.99 -10.63 -1.48
C ARG A 59 -19.13 -10.99 -2.45
N LEU A 60 -18.83 -11.08 -3.74
CA LEU A 60 -19.76 -11.59 -4.76
C LEU A 60 -19.78 -13.12 -4.74
N VAL A 61 -19.97 -13.74 -3.57
CA VAL A 61 -20.43 -15.12 -3.55
C VAL A 61 -21.94 -15.03 -3.55
N GLY A 62 -22.48 -15.11 -4.75
CA GLY A 62 -23.89 -15.26 -5.02
C GLY A 62 -24.01 -16.02 -6.32
N ASP A 63 -24.23 -17.33 -6.22
CA ASP A 63 -24.92 -18.02 -7.30
C ASP A 63 -26.24 -17.27 -7.57
N LYS A 64 -26.57 -17.17 -8.85
CA LYS A 64 -27.74 -16.46 -9.37
C LYS A 64 -28.96 -16.64 -8.45
N LEU A 65 -29.43 -15.52 -7.91
CA LEU A 65 -30.68 -15.29 -7.17
C LEU A 65 -30.62 -15.50 -5.65
N ASP A 66 -30.30 -14.44 -4.91
CA ASP A 66 -30.87 -14.25 -3.58
C ASP A 66 -31.20 -12.79 -3.29
N SER A 67 -32.30 -12.59 -2.55
CA SER A 67 -32.95 -11.31 -2.33
C SER A 67 -32.09 -10.36 -1.48
N LYS A 68 -32.06 -9.10 -1.91
CA LYS A 68 -31.30 -8.03 -1.26
C LYS A 68 -31.85 -7.75 0.15
N SER A 69 -30.92 -7.67 1.10
CA SER A 69 -31.02 -7.15 2.47
C SER A 69 -31.54 -8.08 3.57
N SER A 70 -30.63 -8.44 4.47
CA SER A 70 -30.79 -8.07 5.87
C SER A 70 -29.43 -7.61 6.40
N CYS A 71 -29.43 -6.42 7.00
CA CYS A 71 -28.37 -6.06 7.94
C CYS A 71 -28.58 -6.96 9.15
N ALA A 72 -27.79 -8.01 9.30
CA ALA A 72 -27.64 -8.71 10.57
C ALA A 72 -26.25 -8.35 11.10
N GLY A 73 -26.24 -7.51 12.14
CA GLY A 73 -25.03 -7.29 12.91
C GLY A 73 -24.56 -8.60 13.54
N SER A 74 -23.25 -8.79 13.57
CA SER A 74 -22.52 -9.56 14.56
C SER A 74 -21.07 -9.09 14.41
N SER A 75 -20.56 -8.23 15.29
CA SER A 75 -19.92 -8.61 16.57
C SER A 75 -18.91 -9.73 16.36
N ASP A 76 -17.63 -9.35 16.29
CA ASP A 76 -16.48 -10.07 16.84
C ASP A 76 -15.29 -9.09 16.89
N ILE A 77 -15.36 -8.21 17.91
CA ILE A 77 -14.24 -7.83 18.77
C ILE A 77 -14.59 -8.36 20.15
#